data_AF-A0A537JIX4-F1
#
_entry.id   AF-A0A537JIX4-F1
#
_cell.length_a   1.000
_cell.length_b   1.000
_cell.length_c   1.000
_cell.angle_alpha   90.00
_cell.angle_beta   90.00
_cell.angle_gamma   90.00
#
_symmetry.space_group_name_H-M   'P 1'
#
loop_
_entity.id
_entity.type
_entity.pdbx_description
1 polymer ?
#
loop_
_entity_poly.entity_id
_entity_poly.type
_entity_poly.pdbx_seq_one_letter_code
_entity_poly.pdbx_strand_id
1 'polypeptide(L)'
;APAAREMFKGSMAEQSKKVLSMLNYVISKLDRLEDIMGEVVKLARRHTTYGVREEHYAVVGNALLWTLEKGLGDEWNEELQEAWADCYSTLATAMINAAEYTADAA
;
A
#
# COMPACT_ATOMS: atom_id res chain seq x y z
N ALA A 1 4.59 -13.99 5.70
CA ALA A 1 3.29 -14.21 6.38
C ALA A 1 2.38 -15.15 5.55
N PRO A 2 2.42 -16.47 5.76
CA PRO A 2 1.60 -17.43 5.00
C PRO A 2 0.08 -17.22 5.15
N ALA A 3 -0.36 -16.79 6.33
CA ALA A 3 -1.77 -16.52 6.64
C ALA A 3 -2.40 -15.41 5.77
N ALA A 4 -1.59 -14.48 5.24
CA ALA A 4 -2.09 -13.40 4.38
C ALA A 4 -2.61 -13.91 3.02
N ARG A 5 -2.26 -15.15 2.62
CA ARG A 5 -2.62 -15.72 1.31
C ARG A 5 -4.13 -15.71 1.06
N GLU A 6 -4.93 -15.97 2.09
CA GLU A 6 -6.40 -16.02 1.97
C GLU A 6 -7.03 -14.64 1.67
N MET A 7 -6.31 -13.55 1.96
CA MET A 7 -6.75 -12.19 1.69
C MET A 7 -6.56 -11.81 0.20
N PHE A 8 -5.67 -12.49 -0.52
CA PHE A 8 -5.39 -12.24 -1.94
C PHE A 8 -6.24 -13.17 -2.82
N LYS A 9 -7.45 -12.73 -3.18
CA LYS A 9 -8.37 -13.49 -4.03
C LYS A 9 -7.98 -13.42 -5.51
N GLY A 10 -7.95 -14.55 -6.21
CA GLY A 10 -7.63 -14.63 -7.65
C GLY A 10 -6.19 -15.10 -7.92
N SER A 11 -5.73 -14.97 -9.15
CA SER A 11 -4.40 -15.45 -9.53
C SER A 11 -3.30 -14.51 -9.05
N MET A 12 -2.09 -15.05 -8.80
CA MET A 12 -0.95 -14.22 -8.42
C MET A 12 -0.55 -13.23 -9.51
N ALA A 13 -0.71 -13.59 -10.79
CA ALA A 13 -0.45 -12.68 -11.90
C ALA A 13 -1.38 -11.44 -11.87
N GLU A 14 -2.68 -11.65 -11.62
CA GLU A 14 -3.64 -10.55 -11.50
C GLU A 14 -3.35 -9.68 -10.27
N GLN A 15 -2.98 -10.29 -9.15
CA GLN A 15 -2.66 -9.59 -7.92
C GLN A 15 -1.39 -8.74 -8.07
N SER A 16 -0.31 -9.28 -8.65
CA SER A 16 0.90 -8.52 -8.96
C SER A 16 0.60 -7.31 -9.85
N LYS A 17 -0.24 -7.48 -10.89
CA LYS A 17 -0.63 -6.37 -11.76
C LYS A 17 -1.41 -5.30 -11.01
N LYS A 18 -2.34 -5.68 -10.11
CA LYS A 18 -3.11 -4.73 -9.30
C LYS A 18 -2.22 -3.94 -8.36
N VAL A 19 -1.28 -4.60 -7.67
CA VAL A 19 -0.33 -3.94 -6.76
C VAL A 19 0.53 -2.94 -7.52
N LEU A 20 1.15 -3.34 -8.64
CA LEU A 20 1.99 -2.44 -9.44
C LEU A 20 1.21 -1.25 -10.00
N SER A 21 -0.02 -1.49 -10.48
CA SER A 21 -0.86 -0.40 -11.01
C SER A 21 -1.24 0.60 -9.90
N MET A 22 -1.53 0.10 -8.70
CA MET A 22 -1.87 0.95 -7.55
C MET A 22 -0.65 1.75 -7.09
N LEU A 23 0.52 1.11 -6.95
CA LEU A 23 1.76 1.80 -6.60
C LEU A 23 2.10 2.89 -7.61
N ASN A 24 2.08 2.58 -8.91
CA ASN A 24 2.32 3.59 -9.96
C ASN A 24 1.34 4.76 -9.88
N TYR A 25 0.07 4.48 -9.62
CA TYR A 25 -0.94 5.52 -9.45
C TYR A 25 -0.62 6.42 -8.26
N VAL A 26 -0.33 5.85 -7.09
CA VAL A 26 0.00 6.61 -5.88
C VAL A 26 1.27 7.41 -6.08
N ILE A 27 2.35 6.81 -6.61
CA ILE A 27 3.61 7.50 -6.87
C ILE A 27 3.42 8.68 -7.81
N SER A 28 2.62 8.52 -8.87
CA SER A 28 2.30 9.61 -9.81
C SER A 28 1.51 10.76 -9.19
N LYS A 29 1.05 10.60 -7.95
CA LYS A 29 0.18 11.50 -7.21
C LYS A 29 0.70 11.82 -5.80
N LEU A 30 1.90 11.40 -5.44
CA LEU A 30 2.47 11.63 -4.09
C LEU A 30 2.47 13.11 -3.72
N ASP A 31 2.90 13.97 -4.65
CA ASP A 31 2.91 15.43 -4.45
C ASP A 31 1.52 16.06 -4.34
N ARG A 32 0.47 15.30 -4.66
CA ARG A 32 -0.92 15.74 -4.74
C ARG A 32 -1.87 14.69 -4.15
N LEU A 33 -1.50 14.17 -2.98
CA LEU A 33 -2.31 13.19 -2.26
C LEU A 33 -3.73 13.72 -1.99
N GLU A 34 -3.86 15.03 -1.75
CA GLU A 34 -5.14 15.73 -1.59
C GLU A 34 -6.09 15.51 -2.78
N ASP A 35 -5.57 15.52 -4.01
CA ASP A 35 -6.34 15.34 -5.25
C ASP A 35 -6.92 13.92 -5.37
N ILE A 36 -6.32 12.95 -4.69
CA ILE A 36 -6.72 11.54 -4.75
C ILE A 36 -7.39 11.05 -3.47
N MET A 37 -7.66 11.93 -2.49
CA MET A 37 -8.25 11.54 -1.22
C MET A 37 -9.56 10.78 -1.36
N GLY A 38 -10.42 11.16 -2.31
CA GLY A 38 -11.67 10.43 -2.58
C GLY A 38 -11.44 8.98 -3.02
N GLU A 39 -10.40 8.71 -3.80
CA GLU A 39 -10.01 7.36 -4.22
C GLU A 39 -9.33 6.59 -3.10
N VAL A 40 -8.51 7.25 -2.28
CA VAL A 40 -7.89 6.67 -1.09
C VAL A 40 -8.97 6.21 -0.10
N VAL A 41 -10.02 7.00 0.13
CA VAL A 41 -11.14 6.61 1.01
C VAL A 41 -11.89 5.39 0.45
N LYS A 42 -12.18 5.35 -0.85
CA LYS A 42 -12.80 4.17 -1.48
C LYS A 42 -11.91 2.93 -1.35
N LEU A 43 -10.59 3.10 -1.51
CA LEU A 43 -9.62 2.03 -1.36
C LEU A 43 -9.57 1.52 0.08
N ALA A 44 -9.51 2.43 1.06
CA ALA A 44 -9.53 2.12 2.49
C ALA A 44 -10.77 1.32 2.88
N ARG A 45 -11.97 1.76 2.45
CA ARG A 45 -13.22 0.99 2.68
C ARG A 45 -13.14 -0.44 2.17
N ARG A 46 -12.61 -0.64 0.95
CA ARG A 46 -12.41 -2.01 0.43
C ARG A 46 -11.44 -2.81 1.29
N HIS A 47 -10.35 -2.21 1.76
CA HIS A 47 -9.39 -2.88 2.63
C HIS A 47 -10.03 -3.33 3.95
N THR A 48 -10.90 -2.51 4.54
CA THR A 48 -11.71 -2.90 5.70
C THR A 48 -12.59 -4.11 5.38
N THR A 49 -13.27 -4.14 4.23
CA THR A 49 -14.09 -5.30 3.84
C THR A 49 -13.30 -6.58 3.59
N TYR A 50 -11.99 -6.46 3.32
CA TYR A 50 -11.09 -7.61 3.16
C TYR A 50 -10.54 -8.11 4.50
N GLY A 51 -10.86 -7.44 5.61
CA GLY A 51 -10.32 -7.77 6.94
C GLY A 51 -8.87 -7.27 7.13
N VAL A 52 -8.44 -6.26 6.37
CA VAL A 52 -7.13 -5.62 6.58
C VAL A 52 -7.13 -4.90 7.92
N ARG A 53 -6.04 -5.08 8.67
CA ARG A 53 -5.76 -4.45 9.96
C ARG A 53 -4.51 -3.61 9.84
N GLU A 54 -4.32 -2.68 10.77
CA GLU A 54 -3.13 -1.82 10.83
C GLU A 54 -1.82 -2.63 10.78
N GLU A 55 -1.75 -3.73 11.53
CA GLU A 55 -0.60 -4.65 11.55
C GLU A 55 -0.22 -5.22 10.17
N HIS A 56 -1.16 -5.32 9.24
CA HIS A 56 -0.89 -5.82 7.89
C HIS A 56 -0.14 -4.80 7.02
N TYR A 57 -0.28 -3.49 7.28
CA TYR A 57 0.45 -2.47 6.52
C TYR A 57 1.95 -2.58 6.77
N ALA A 58 2.38 -2.78 8.02
CA ALA A 58 3.80 -2.99 8.33
C ALA A 58 4.38 -4.22 7.59
N VAL A 59 3.61 -5.31 7.52
CA VAL A 59 4.03 -6.53 6.79
C VAL A 59 4.19 -6.25 5.29
N VAL A 60 3.26 -5.51 4.68
CA VAL A 60 3.31 -5.17 3.26
C VAL A 60 4.45 -4.18 2.96
N GLY A 61 4.66 -3.16 3.81
CA GLY A 61 5.75 -2.20 3.66
C GLY A 61 7.12 -2.88 3.67
N ASN A 62 7.36 -3.77 4.63
CA ASN A 62 8.61 -4.54 4.69
C ASN A 62 8.79 -5.45 3.46
N ALA A 63 7.72 -6.11 3.00
CA ALA A 63 7.77 -6.93 1.81
C ALA A 63 8.03 -6.11 0.54
N LEU A 64 7.48 -4.90 0.45
CA LEU A 64 7.69 -3.97 -0.67
C LEU A 64 9.15 -3.53 -0.74
N LEU A 65 9.70 -3.01 0.37
CA LEU A 65 11.10 -2.56 0.42
C LEU A 65 12.07 -3.68 0.10
N TRP A 66 11.86 -4.87 0.69
CA TRP A 66 12.66 -6.05 0.37
C TRP A 66 12.57 -6.43 -1.11
N THR A 67 11.38 -6.35 -1.71
CA THR A 67 11.18 -6.66 -3.14
C THR A 67 11.92 -5.65 -4.03
N LEU A 68 11.89 -4.36 -3.68
CA LEU A 68 12.60 -3.31 -4.41
C LEU A 68 14.12 -3.47 -4.29
N GLU A 69 14.64 -3.73 -3.08
CA GLU A 69 16.05 -4.04 -2.85
C GLU A 69 16.51 -5.21 -3.74
N LYS A 70 15.76 -6.31 -3.77
CA LYS A 70 16.12 -7.48 -4.60
C LYS A 70 15.93 -7.23 -6.09
N GLY A 71 14.96 -6.41 -6.49
CA GLY A 71 14.69 -6.10 -7.89
C GLY A 71 15.68 -5.13 -8.51
N LEU A 72 16.11 -4.13 -7.75
CA LEU A 72 17.04 -3.08 -8.19
C LEU A 72 18.51 -3.49 -8.05
N GLY A 73 18.83 -4.39 -7.11
CA GLY A 73 20.17 -4.93 -6.93
C GLY A 73 21.18 -3.80 -6.69
N ASP A 74 22.15 -3.65 -7.59
CA ASP A 74 23.22 -2.65 -7.47
C ASP A 74 22.72 -1.20 -7.59
N GLU A 75 21.51 -0.98 -8.13
CA GLU A 75 20.89 0.35 -8.18
C GLU A 75 20.21 0.74 -6.87
N TRP A 76 20.02 -0.20 -5.93
CA TRP A 76 19.44 0.08 -4.62
C TRP A 76 20.43 0.84 -3.73
N ASN A 77 19.93 1.89 -3.08
CA ASN A 77 20.72 2.72 -2.16
C ASN A 77 19.85 3.26 -1.02
N GLU A 78 20.48 3.90 -0.04
CA GLU A 78 19.83 4.42 1.16
C GLU A 78 18.79 5.52 0.84
N GLU A 79 19.09 6.40 -0.12
CA GLU A 79 18.17 7.45 -0.56
C GLU A 79 16.87 6.85 -1.16
N LEU A 80 16.99 5.82 -1.98
CA LEU A 80 15.84 5.09 -2.51
C LEU A 80 15.06 4.39 -1.39
N GLN A 81 15.75 3.77 -0.45
CA GLN A 81 15.09 3.11 0.69
C GLN A 81 14.25 4.10 1.50
N GLU A 82 14.81 5.25 1.86
CA GLU A 82 14.12 6.29 2.60
C GLU A 82 12.94 6.85 1.82
N ALA A 83 13.13 7.21 0.55
CA ALA A 83 12.07 7.76 -0.29
C ALA A 83 10.88 6.78 -0.45
N TRP A 84 11.17 5.49 -0.63
CA TRP A 84 10.12 4.47 -0.73
C TRP A 84 9.43 4.18 0.61
N ALA A 85 10.18 4.19 1.72
CA ALA A 85 9.63 4.03 3.06
C ALA A 85 8.67 5.17 3.39
N ASP A 86 9.07 6.42 3.12
CA ASP A 86 8.24 7.60 3.33
C ASP A 86 6.98 7.57 2.46
N CYS A 87 7.14 7.33 1.15
CA CYS A 87 6.01 7.17 0.22
C CYS A 87 4.99 6.15 0.72
N TYR A 88 5.46 4.95 1.10
CA TYR A 88 4.57 3.89 1.59
C TYR A 88 3.91 4.28 2.91
N SER A 89 4.67 4.86 3.84
CA SER A 89 4.17 5.30 5.15
C SER A 89 3.07 6.35 5.02
N THR A 90 3.26 7.34 4.14
CA THR A 90 2.26 8.37 3.87
C THR A 90 0.96 7.76 3.32
N LEU A 91 1.05 6.86 2.35
CA LEU A 91 -0.12 6.18 1.80
C LEU A 91 -0.82 5.32 2.86
N ALA A 92 -0.07 4.50 3.60
CA ALA A 92 -0.59 3.62 4.63
C ALA A 92 -1.33 4.42 5.71
N THR A 93 -0.73 5.52 6.18
CA THR A 93 -1.32 6.44 7.15
C THR A 93 -2.63 7.03 6.62
N ALA A 94 -2.65 7.50 5.36
CA ALA A 94 -3.86 8.03 4.75
C ALA A 94 -4.97 6.97 4.66
N MET A 95 -4.63 5.73 4.35
CA MET A 95 -5.59 4.62 4.30
C MET A 95 -6.11 4.22 5.68
N ILE A 96 -5.25 4.18 6.71
CA ILE A 96 -5.63 3.89 8.10
C ILE A 96 -6.60 4.96 8.61
N ASN A 97 -6.22 6.24 8.51
CA ASN A 97 -7.05 7.36 8.94
C ASN A 97 -8.40 7.37 8.19
N ALA A 98 -8.39 7.08 6.89
CA ALA A 98 -9.61 7.01 6.11
C ALA A 98 -10.52 5.83 6.51
N ALA A 99 -9.94 4.69 6.93
CA ALA A 99 -10.70 3.55 7.41
C ALA A 99 -11.35 3.84 8.78
N GLU A 100 -10.61 4.49 9.69
CA GLU A 100 -11.10 4.89 11.01
C GLU A 100 -12.23 5.92 10.92
N TYR A 101 -12.05 6.97 10.09
CA TYR A 101 -13.11 7.97 9.85
C TYR A 101 -14.41 7.33 9.34
N THR A 102 -14.30 6.26 8.53
CA THR A 102 -15.49 5.56 8.03
C THR A 102 -16.14 4.63 9.06
N ALA A 103 -15.41 4.20 10.08
CA ALA A 103 -15.96 3.44 11.20
C ALA A 103 -16.75 4.34 12.16
N ASP A 104 -16.29 5.58 12.37
CA ASP A 104 -16.96 6.56 13.23
C ASP A 104 -18.19 7.23 12.55
N ALA A 105 -18.22 7.25 11.22
CA ALA A 105 -19.32 7.85 10.43
C ALA A 105 -20.44 6.87 10.05
N ALA A 106 -20.38 5.61 10.50
CA ALA A 106 -21.33 4.53 10.21
C ALA A 106 -22.18 4.18 11.43
#